data_AF-A0A6B1DY47-F1
#
_entry.id   AF-A0A6B1DY47-F1
#
_cell.length_a   1.000
_cell.length_b   1.000
_cell.length_c   1.000
_cell.angle_alpha   90.00
_cell.angle_beta   90.00
_cell.angle_gamma   90.00
#
_symmetry.space_group_name_H-M   'P 1'
#
loop_
_entity.id
_entity.type
_entity.pdbx_description
1 polymer ?
#
loop_
_entity_poly.entity_id
_entity_poly.type
_entity_poly.pdbx_seq_one_letter_code
_entity_poly.pdbx_strand_id
1 'polypeptide(L)'
;MTPLEVHEGLSRACLILTAVTGLWALWSGIRNQALSGSWMGTALVCELLLLAQLLVGGWLWFFTEGWDLPRPYLHVLYGIVVVISLPAAWGWLSRQQEERARSFGMAGGCVFIVFALLRAIQVA
;
A
#
# COMPACT_ATOMS: atom_id res chain seq x y z
N MET A 1 19.79 -7.99 11.83
CA MET A 1 18.78 -7.94 10.75
C MET A 1 19.47 -7.46 9.48
N THR A 2 19.42 -8.26 8.43
CA THR A 2 19.93 -7.89 7.11
C THR A 2 18.94 -6.97 6.39
N PRO A 3 19.37 -6.17 5.39
CA PRO A 3 18.45 -5.36 4.60
C PRO A 3 17.36 -6.19 3.89
N LEU A 4 17.68 -7.44 3.52
CA LEU A 4 16.71 -8.39 2.95
C LEU A 4 15.64 -8.79 3.97
N GLU A 5 16.03 -9.17 5.19
CA GLU A 5 15.09 -9.50 6.27
C GLU A 5 14.17 -8.31 6.60
N VAL A 6 14.72 -7.08 6.55
CA VAL A 6 13.93 -5.85 6.73
C VAL A 6 12.95 -5.65 5.59
N HIS A 7 13.37 -5.87 4.34
CA HIS A 7 12.51 -5.77 3.15
C HIS A 7 11.34 -6.77 3.18
N GLU A 8 11.59 -8.00 3.63
CA GLU A 8 10.55 -9.02 3.79
C GLU A 8 9.58 -8.68 4.93
N GLY A 9 10.12 -8.23 6.08
CA GLY A 9 9.31 -7.82 7.23
C GLY A 9 8.41 -6.63 6.92
N LEU A 10 8.96 -5.61 6.25
CA LEU A 10 8.22 -4.45 5.79
C LEU A 10 7.14 -4.83 4.77
N SER A 11 7.43 -5.74 3.83
CA SER A 11 6.44 -6.24 2.86
C SER A 11 5.21 -6.83 3.57
N ARG A 12 5.43 -7.67 4.59
CA ARG A 12 4.33 -8.24 5.41
C ARG A 12 3.57 -7.16 6.17
N ALA A 13 4.26 -6.20 6.76
CA ALA A 13 3.63 -5.09 7.48
C ALA A 13 2.77 -4.22 6.54
N CYS A 14 3.27 -3.88 5.35
CA CYS A 14 2.53 -3.15 4.32
C CYS A 14 1.26 -3.89 3.93
N LEU A 15 1.37 -5.20 3.65
CA LEU A 15 0.23 -6.02 3.25
C LEU A 15 -0.85 -6.06 4.33
N ILE A 16 -0.48 -6.39 5.57
CA ILE A 16 -1.42 -6.52 6.69
C ILE A 16 -2.07 -5.17 7.00
N LEU A 17 -1.29 -4.10 7.16
CA LEU A 17 -1.83 -2.81 7.56
C LEU A 17 -2.72 -2.20 6.47
N THR A 18 -2.36 -2.38 5.20
CA THR A 18 -3.20 -1.92 4.08
C THR A 18 -4.50 -2.70 4.00
N ALA A 19 -4.46 -4.03 4.19
CA ALA A 19 -5.66 -4.84 4.23
C ALA A 19 -6.60 -4.43 5.39
N VAL A 20 -6.05 -4.23 6.59
CA VAL A 20 -6.82 -3.76 7.75
C VAL A 20 -7.43 -2.38 7.50
N THR A 21 -6.65 -1.44 6.93
CA THR A 21 -7.12 -0.10 6.57
C THR A 21 -8.25 -0.15 5.53
N GLY A 22 -8.14 -1.02 4.53
CA GLY A 22 -9.18 -1.25 3.53
C GLY A 22 -10.46 -1.85 4.12
N LEU A 23 -10.33 -2.85 4.98
CA LEU A 23 -11.47 -3.45 5.70
C LEU A 23 -12.17 -2.43 6.61
N TRP A 24 -11.40 -1.56 7.28
CA TRP A 24 -11.99 -0.49 8.07
C TRP A 24 -12.75 0.51 7.18
N ALA A 25 -12.18 0.94 6.04
CA ALA A 25 -12.90 1.81 5.10
C ALA A 25 -14.19 1.15 4.59
N LEU A 26 -14.14 -0.15 4.27
CA LEU A 26 -15.30 -0.93 3.85
C LEU A 26 -16.38 -0.95 4.94
N TRP A 27 -15.99 -1.23 6.18
CA TRP A 27 -16.89 -1.27 7.33
C TRP A 27 -17.55 0.10 7.60
N SER A 28 -16.79 1.19 7.49
CA SER A 28 -17.33 2.56 7.59
C SER A 28 -18.34 2.84 6.47
N GLY A 29 -18.07 2.42 5.24
CA GLY A 29 -19.00 2.53 4.11
C GLY A 29 -20.29 1.73 4.30
N ILE A 30 -20.22 0.53 4.87
CA ILE A 30 -21.40 -0.28 5.23
C ILE A 30 -22.26 0.43 6.29
N ARG A 31 -21.63 1.08 7.27
CA ARG A 31 -22.32 1.83 8.33
C ARG A 31 -22.71 3.26 7.93
N ASN A 32 -22.43 3.67 6.69
CA ASN A 32 -22.63 5.05 6.22
C ASN A 32 -21.96 6.10 7.13
N GLN A 33 -20.76 5.78 7.62
CA GLN A 33 -19.98 6.64 8.51
C GLN A 33 -18.83 7.30 7.74
N ALA A 34 -18.49 8.53 8.14
CA ALA A 34 -17.30 9.19 7.65
C ALA A 34 -16.03 8.45 8.12
N LEU A 35 -14.98 8.50 7.28
CA LEU A 35 -13.66 8.03 7.67
C LEU A 35 -13.11 8.91 8.79
N SER A 36 -12.80 8.29 9.93
CA SER A 36 -12.36 9.01 11.12
C SER A 36 -10.93 9.54 10.98
N GLY A 37 -10.54 10.48 11.85
CA GLY A 37 -9.15 10.92 11.95
C GLY A 37 -8.17 9.79 12.28
N SER A 38 -8.61 8.78 13.04
CA SER A 38 -7.80 7.58 13.31
C SER A 38 -7.59 6.74 12.06
N TRP A 39 -8.62 6.57 11.22
CA TRP A 39 -8.46 5.88 9.93
C TRP A 39 -7.46 6.63 9.03
N MET A 40 -7.54 7.97 8.99
CA MET A 40 -6.59 8.79 8.25
C MET A 40 -5.15 8.62 8.75
N GLY A 41 -4.95 8.61 10.07
CA GLY A 41 -3.65 8.35 10.68
C GLY A 41 -3.11 6.97 10.29
N THR A 42 -3.96 5.93 10.30
CA THR A 42 -3.54 4.59 9.85
C THR A 42 -3.18 4.57 8.36
N ALA A 43 -3.96 5.22 7.50
CA ALA A 43 -3.66 5.34 6.07
C ALA A 43 -2.32 6.07 5.83
N LEU A 44 -2.02 7.11 6.59
CA LEU A 44 -0.73 7.79 6.54
C LEU A 44 0.43 6.86 6.97
N VAL A 45 0.24 6.05 8.01
CA VAL A 45 1.23 5.05 8.42
C VAL A 45 1.43 3.98 7.34
N CYS A 46 0.36 3.53 6.66
CA CYS A 46 0.49 2.65 5.50
C CYS A 46 1.39 3.26 4.43
N GLU A 47 1.14 4.53 4.07
CA GLU A 47 1.93 5.23 3.07
C GLU A 47 3.41 5.34 3.45
N LEU A 48 3.69 5.68 4.71
CA LEU A 48 5.07 5.74 5.22
C LEU A 48 5.76 4.38 5.19
N LEU A 49 5.04 3.28 5.47
CA LEU A 49 5.59 1.93 5.33
C LEU A 49 5.87 1.57 3.88
N LEU A 50 4.97 1.92 2.94
CA LEU A 50 5.17 1.70 1.51
C LEU A 50 6.38 2.49 0.99
N LEU A 51 6.56 3.73 1.44
CA LEU A 51 7.74 4.53 1.13
C LEU A 51 9.01 3.90 1.72
N ALA A 52 8.98 3.43 2.96
CA ALA A 52 10.11 2.71 3.55
C ALA A 52 10.44 1.43 2.76
N GLN A 53 9.43 0.69 2.31
CA GLN A 53 9.59 -0.50 1.48
C GLN A 53 10.25 -0.17 0.14
N LEU A 54 9.84 0.91 -0.52
CA LEU A 54 10.45 1.40 -1.76
C LEU A 54 11.92 1.80 -1.55
N LEU A 55 12.24 2.48 -0.45
CA LEU A 55 13.61 2.90 -0.13
C LEU A 55 14.52 1.70 0.13
N VAL A 56 14.08 0.73 0.94
CA VAL A 56 14.85 -0.49 1.22
C VAL A 56 14.99 -1.35 -0.04
N GLY A 57 13.92 -1.52 -0.82
CA GLY A 57 13.96 -2.24 -2.10
C GLY A 57 14.88 -1.56 -3.11
N GLY A 58 14.85 -0.23 -3.19
CA GLY A 58 15.77 0.55 -4.01
C GLY A 58 17.22 0.41 -3.57
N TRP A 59 17.49 0.38 -2.26
CA TRP A 59 18.83 0.09 -1.74
C TRP A 59 19.32 -1.29 -2.18
N LEU A 60 18.49 -2.33 -2.02
CA LEU A 60 18.82 -3.67 -2.49
C LEU A 60 19.09 -3.69 -4.00
N TRP A 61 18.26 -3.02 -4.79
CA TRP A 61 18.44 -2.93 -6.24
C TRP A 61 19.80 -2.35 -6.68
N PHE A 62 20.27 -1.29 -6.02
CA PHE A 62 21.50 -0.59 -6.42
C PHE A 62 22.78 -1.16 -5.79
N PHE A 63 22.69 -1.76 -4.60
CA PHE A 63 23.86 -2.15 -3.80
C PHE A 63 23.98 -3.67 -3.58
N THR A 64 23.06 -4.46 -4.13
CA THR A 64 23.15 -5.93 -4.13
C THR A 64 22.89 -6.47 -5.54
N GLU A 65 23.04 -7.78 -5.75
CA GLU A 65 22.64 -8.46 -7.00
C GLU A 65 21.09 -8.55 -7.13
N GLY A 66 20.37 -7.46 -6.85
CA GLY A 66 18.90 -7.37 -6.90
C GLY A 66 18.28 -7.57 -8.28
N TRP A 67 19.10 -7.87 -9.28
CA TRP A 67 18.72 -8.20 -10.66
C TRP A 67 18.41 -9.69 -10.85
N ASP A 68 18.74 -10.54 -9.88
CA ASP A 68 18.58 -12.01 -9.98
C ASP A 68 17.13 -12.48 -9.71
N LEU A 69 16.19 -11.55 -9.62
CA LEU A 69 14.76 -11.85 -9.51
C LEU A 69 14.25 -12.47 -10.83
N PRO A 70 13.25 -13.37 -10.81
CA PRO A 70 12.69 -13.93 -12.04
C PRO A 70 12.09 -12.87 -12.98
N ARG A 71 11.56 -11.78 -12.41
CA ARG A 71 10.88 -10.70 -13.16
C ARG A 71 11.14 -9.32 -12.52
N PRO A 72 12.38 -8.82 -12.57
CA PRO A 72 12.84 -7.69 -11.77
C PRO A 72 12.09 -6.39 -12.10
N TYR A 73 11.85 -6.12 -13.38
CA TYR A 73 11.15 -4.91 -13.81
C TYR A 73 9.68 -4.87 -13.36
N LEU A 74 9.00 -6.02 -13.30
CA LEU A 74 7.62 -6.08 -12.79
C LEU A 74 7.58 -5.86 -11.28
N HIS A 75 8.57 -6.38 -10.55
CA HIS A 75 8.69 -6.15 -9.12
C HIS A 75 8.81 -4.66 -8.81
N VAL A 76 9.73 -3.96 -9.50
CA VAL A 76 9.91 -2.51 -9.35
C VAL A 76 8.66 -1.73 -9.77
N LEU A 77 8.02 -2.11 -10.89
CA LEU A 77 6.79 -1.47 -11.35
C LEU A 77 5.68 -1.55 -10.28
N TYR A 78 5.41 -2.74 -9.74
CA TYR A 78 4.41 -2.89 -8.69
C TYR A 78 4.79 -2.12 -7.42
N GLY A 79 6.08 -2.10 -7.05
CA GLY A 79 6.59 -1.31 -5.92
C GLY A 79 6.32 0.19 -6.05
N ILE A 80 6.51 0.75 -7.25
CA ILE A 80 6.20 2.17 -7.51
C ILE A 80 4.67 2.39 -7.49
N VAL A 81 3.91 1.50 -8.12
CA VAL A 81 2.45 1.60 -8.20
C VAL A 81 1.82 1.63 -6.81
N VAL A 82 2.25 0.78 -5.87
CA VAL A 82 1.65 0.74 -4.54
C VAL A 82 1.85 2.05 -3.77
N VAL A 83 3.02 2.68 -3.89
CA VAL A 83 3.34 3.97 -3.25
C VAL A 83 2.46 5.09 -3.80
N ILE A 84 2.31 5.21 -5.13
CA ILE A 84 1.54 6.33 -5.69
C ILE A 84 0.02 6.16 -5.52
N SER A 85 -0.45 4.94 -5.31
CA SER A 85 -1.88 4.62 -5.39
C SER A 85 -2.71 5.21 -4.26
N LEU A 86 -2.23 5.15 -3.02
CA LEU A 86 -2.97 5.66 -1.87
C LEU A 86 -3.10 7.20 -1.89
N PRO A 87 -2.03 7.99 -2.13
CA PRO A 87 -2.15 9.44 -2.24
C PRO A 87 -2.96 9.85 -3.47
N ALA A 88 -2.85 9.12 -4.60
CA ALA A 88 -3.70 9.37 -5.77
C ALA A 88 -5.18 9.13 -5.47
N ALA A 89 -5.52 8.01 -4.81
CA ALA A 89 -6.88 7.70 -4.39
C ALA A 89 -7.43 8.79 -3.45
N TRP A 90 -6.65 9.21 -2.44
CA TRP A 90 -7.05 10.28 -1.54
C TRP A 90 -7.22 11.63 -2.24
N GLY A 91 -6.30 12.01 -3.13
CA GLY A 91 -6.36 13.26 -3.89
C GLY A 91 -7.62 13.40 -4.74
N TRP A 92 -8.17 12.28 -5.22
CA TRP A 92 -9.46 12.25 -5.92
C TRP A 92 -10.65 12.17 -4.96
N LEU A 93 -10.63 11.23 -4.01
CA LEU A 93 -11.79 10.88 -3.18
C LEU A 93 -12.04 11.85 -2.03
N SER A 94 -11.04 12.61 -1.59
CA SER A 94 -11.20 13.67 -0.58
C SER A 94 -12.18 14.76 -1.01
N ARG A 95 -12.38 14.95 -2.32
CA ARG A 95 -13.34 15.91 -2.89
C ARG A 95 -14.78 15.38 -2.97
N GLN A 96 -15.00 14.10 -2.69
CA GLN A 96 -16.33 13.50 -2.71
C GLN A 96 -17.15 13.96 -1.51
N GLN A 97 -18.36 14.45 -1.77
CA GLN A 97 -19.28 14.92 -0.72
C GLN A 97 -20.03 13.76 -0.06
N GLU A 98 -20.23 12.66 -0.77
CA GLU A 98 -20.92 11.48 -0.24
C GLU A 98 -19.94 10.61 0.55
N GLU A 99 -20.14 10.55 1.87
CA GLU A 99 -19.29 9.79 2.81
C GLU A 99 -19.21 8.30 2.49
N ARG A 100 -20.33 7.72 2.04
CA ARG A 100 -20.43 6.32 1.64
C ARG A 100 -19.59 6.02 0.41
N ALA A 101 -19.73 6.84 -0.63
CA ALA A 101 -18.96 6.72 -1.86
C ALA A 101 -17.45 6.90 -1.58
N ARG A 102 -17.09 7.87 -0.75
CA ARG A 102 -15.69 8.07 -0.31
C ARG A 102 -15.14 6.85 0.42
N SER A 103 -15.89 6.30 1.37
CA SER A 103 -15.46 5.13 2.15
C SER A 103 -15.29 3.88 1.29
N PHE A 104 -16.24 3.59 0.40
CA PHE A 104 -16.09 2.47 -0.55
C PHE A 104 -14.98 2.70 -1.56
N GLY A 105 -14.79 3.93 -2.04
CA GLY A 105 -13.69 4.30 -2.92
C GLY A 105 -12.33 4.05 -2.27
N MET A 106 -12.14 4.47 -1.01
CA MET A 106 -10.90 4.23 -0.28
C MET A 106 -10.69 2.74 0.03
N ALA A 107 -11.76 1.99 0.31
CA ALA A 107 -11.69 0.54 0.46
C ALA A 107 -11.21 -0.12 -0.84
N GLY A 108 -11.78 0.27 -1.99
CA GLY A 108 -11.35 -0.19 -3.31
C GLY A 108 -9.88 0.14 -3.61
N GLY A 109 -9.43 1.36 -3.27
CA GLY A 109 -8.02 1.76 -3.38
C GLY A 109 -7.09 0.88 -2.54
N CYS A 110 -7.46 0.59 -1.28
CA CYS A 110 -6.69 -0.31 -0.43
C CYS A 110 -6.66 -1.74 -0.97
N VAL A 111 -7.78 -2.25 -1.48
CA VAL A 111 -7.86 -3.59 -2.10
C VAL A 111 -6.95 -3.66 -3.33
N PHE A 112 -6.96 -2.64 -4.19
CA PHE A 112 -6.05 -2.54 -5.33
C PHE A 112 -4.58 -2.62 -4.89
N ILE A 113 -4.19 -1.87 -3.85
CA ILE A 113 -2.84 -1.89 -3.30
C ILE A 113 -2.49 -3.27 -2.75
N VAL A 114 -3.39 -3.94 -2.03
CA VAL A 114 -3.18 -5.31 -1.54
C VAL A 114 -2.90 -6.27 -2.70
N PHE A 115 -3.68 -6.22 -3.79
CA PHE A 115 -3.42 -7.05 -4.96
C PHE A 115 -2.07 -6.72 -5.62
N ALA A 116 -1.73 -5.44 -5.75
CA ALA A 116 -0.45 -5.02 -6.31
C ALA A 116 0.74 -5.47 -5.43
N LEU A 117 0.62 -5.43 -4.10
CA LEU A 117 1.60 -5.98 -3.16
C LEU A 117 1.78 -7.49 -3.34
N LEU A 118 0.68 -8.25 -3.41
CA LEU A 118 0.74 -9.69 -3.65
C LEU A 118 1.39 -10.01 -5.00
N ARG A 119 1.14 -9.20 -6.03
CA ARG A 119 1.80 -9.33 -7.33
C ARG A 119 3.28 -9.00 -7.25
N ALA A 120 3.69 -7.97 -6.52
CA ALA A 120 5.09 -7.63 -6.28
C ALA A 120 5.84 -8.78 -5.59
N ILE A 121 5.21 -9.42 -4.59
CA ILE A 121 5.76 -10.58 -3.88
C ILE A 121 5.90 -11.79 -4.81
N GLN A 122 4.92 -12.05 -5.68
CA GLN A 122 4.94 -13.20 -6.58
C GLN A 122 6.01 -13.10 -7.69
N VAL A 123 6.42 -11.89 -8.05
CA VAL A 123 7.38 -11.64 -9.15
C VAL A 123 8.78 -11.28 -8.66
N ALA A 124 8.95 -11.16 -7.34
CA ALA A 124 10.25 -11.13 -6.68
C ALA A 124 10.95 -12.48 -6.83
#